data_AF-A0A538H3Q1-F1
#
_entry.id   AF-A0A538H3Q1-F1
#
_cell.length_a   1.000
_cell.length_b   1.000
_cell.length_c   1.000
_cell.angle_alpha   90.00
_cell.angle_beta   90.00
_cell.angle_gamma   90.00
#
_symmetry.space_group_name_H-M   'P 1'
#
loop_
_entity.id
_entity.type
_entity.pdbx_description
1 polymer ?
#
loop_
_entity_poly.entity_id
_entity_poly.type
_entity_poly.pdbx_seq_one_letter_code
_entity_poly.pdbx_strand_id
1 'polypeptide(L)' 'MAEPLLEVKNLKVSFRTEDGVVRAVDGVSFAVDQG' A
#
# COMPACT_ATOMS: atom_id res chain seq x y z
N MET A 1 -18.80 14.94 3.72
CA MET A 1 -18.16 13.63 3.48
C MET A 1 -17.29 13.38 4.70
N ALA A 2 -17.40 12.20 5.33
CA ALA A 2 -16.58 11.89 6.50
C ALA A 2 -15.11 11.80 6.07
N GLU A 3 -14.19 12.22 6.94
CA GLU A 3 -12.77 11.94 6.71
C GLU A 3 -12.52 10.43 6.83
N PRO A 4 -11.69 9.84 5.95
CA PRO A 4 -11.40 8.42 5.98
C PRO A 4 -10.70 8.06 7.30
N LEU A 5 -11.04 6.89 7.85
CA LEU A 5 -10.42 6.36 9.06
C LEU A 5 -8.92 6.07 8.87
N LEU A 6 -8.56 5.65 7.66
CA LEU A 6 -7.16 5.43 7.27
C LEU A 6 -6.95 5.93 5.84
N GLU A 7 -5.91 6.71 5.63
CA GLU A 7 -5.45 7.10 4.30
C GLU A 7 -4.00 6.63 4.10
N VAL A 8 -3.77 5.84 3.06
CA VAL A 8 -2.44 5.36 2.66
C VAL A 8 -2.12 5.87 1.26
N LYS A 9 -0.96 6.50 1.13
CA LYS A 9 -0.48 7.09 -0.12
C LYS A 9 0.80 6.40 -0.57
N ASN A 10 0.85 6.03 -1.85
CA ASN A 10 2.04 5.49 -2.53
C ASN A 10 2.70 4.31 -1.78
N LEU A 11 1.88 3.37 -1.31
CA LEU A 11 2.35 2.16 -0.63
C LEU A 11 3.26 1.35 -1.56
N LYS A 12 4.45 1.05 -1.07
CA LYS A 12 5.44 0.21 -1.75
C LYS A 12 5.89 -0.89 -0.82
N VAL A 13 5.82 -2.13 -1.29
CA VAL A 13 6.24 -3.31 -0.55
C VAL A 13 7.12 -4.15 -1.45
N SER A 14 8.31 -4.47 -0.97
CA SER A 14 9.27 -5.29 -1.69
C SER A 14 9.90 -6.33 -0.79
N PHE A 15 10.16 -7.52 -1.33
CA PHE A 15 10.78 -8.63 -0.64
C PHE A 15 12.07 -9.02 -1.35
N ARG A 16 13.09 -9.41 -0.57
CA ARG A 16 14.32 -10.01 -1.11
C ARG A 16 14.12 -11.53 -1.18
N THR A 17 14.34 -12.09 -2.37
CA THR A 17 14.36 -13.53 -2.65
C THR A 17 15.74 -13.91 -3.18
N GLU A 18 16.02 -15.21 -3.27
CA GLU A 18 17.28 -15.71 -3.83
C GLU A 18 17.47 -15.27 -5.30
N ASP A 19 16.37 -15.20 -6.05
CA ASP A 19 16.35 -14.76 -7.46
C ASP A 19 16.31 -13.23 -7.65
N GLY A 20 16.31 -12.43 -6.57
CA GLY A 20 16.36 -10.97 -6.65
C GLY A 20 15.33 -10.24 -5.78
N VAL A 21 14.93 -9.03 -6.19
CA VAL A 21 13.95 -8.22 -5.45
C VAL A 21 12.59 -8.30 -6.13
N VAL A 22 11.60 -8.81 -5.41
CA VAL A 22 10.20 -8.85 -5.84
C VAL A 22 9.48 -7.63 -5.29
N ARG A 23 8.81 -6.86 -6.17
CA ARG A 23 7.91 -5.77 -5.77
C ARG A 23 6.48 -6.31 -5.67
N ALA A 24 6.01 -6.51 -4.46
CA ALA A 24 4.66 -7.04 -4.21
C ALA A 24 3.58 -5.98 -4.25
N VAL A 25 3.91 -4.74 -3.90
CA VAL A 25 3.03 -3.58 -4.05
C VAL A 25 3.88 -2.45 -4.61
N ASP A 26 3.44 -1.84 -5.71
CA ASP A 26 4.16 -0.72 -6.33
C ASP A 26 3.25 0.50 -6.47
N GLY A 27 3.33 1.40 -5.49
CA GLY A 27 2.77 2.75 -5.55
C GLY A 27 1.25 2.84 -5.37
N VAL A 28 0.65 1.91 -4.64
CA VAL A 28 -0.81 1.88 -4.45
C VAL A 28 -1.24 2.93 -3.42
N SER A 29 -2.29 3.68 -3.73
CA SER A 29 -2.92 4.61 -2.79
C SER A 29 -4.36 4.19 -2.53
N PHE A 30 -4.79 4.17 -1.26
CA PHE A 30 -6.14 3.79 -0.87
C PHE A 30 -6.56 4.49 0.42
N ALA A 31 -7.87 4.58 0.62
CA ALA A 31 -8.47 5.08 1.84
C ALA A 31 -9.48 4.05 2.36
N VAL A 32 -9.63 3.97 3.68
CA VAL A 32 -10.61 3.12 4.36
C VAL A 32 -11.56 4.04 5.12
N ASP A 33 -12.84 3.98 4.77
CA ASP A 33 -13.89 4.72 5.46
C ASP A 33 -14.34 3.99 6.73
N GLN A 34 -14.96 4.73 7.64
CA GLN A 34 -15.63 4.15 8.79
C GLN A 34 -16.87 3.36 8.32
N GLY A 35 -17.01 2.11 8.79
CA GLY A 35 -18.14 1.23 8.50
C GLY A 35 -19.34 1.41 9.41
#